data_AF-A0A1C5YPH8-F1
#
_entry.id   AF-A0A1C5YPH8-F1
#
_cell.length_a   1.000
_cell.length_b   1.000
_cell.length_c   1.000
_cell.angle_alpha   90.00
_cell.angle_beta   90.00
_cell.angle_gamma   90.00
#
_symmetry.space_group_name_H-M   'P 1'
#
loop_
_entity.id
_entity.type
_entity.pdbx_description
1 polymer ?
#
loop_
_entity_poly.entity_id
_entity_poly.type
_entity_poly.pdbx_seq_one_letter_code
_entity_poly.pdbx_strand_id
1 'polypeptide(L)'
;MTMTEIGLLAFGVFLLLLIVLDVGMIVSLVRQGDERRQMIVWKTSTYTLLGASGALVLDIIENLVRSQPMAVNPFIHLASTATIYFVVLMIYRKKYGD
;
A
#
# COMPACT_ATOMS: atom_id res chain seq x y z
N MET A 1 -30.05 7.11 20.57
CA MET A 1 -28.90 7.27 19.68
C MET A 1 -29.43 7.38 18.26
N THR A 2 -29.18 8.48 17.58
CA THR A 2 -29.61 8.70 16.19
C THR A 2 -28.76 7.88 15.21
N MET A 3 -29.25 7.60 14.00
CA MET A 3 -28.51 6.80 13.00
C MET A 3 -27.14 7.39 12.66
N THR A 4 -27.01 8.72 12.72
CA THR A 4 -25.76 9.45 12.53
C THR A 4 -24.80 9.24 13.69
N GLU A 5 -25.27 9.25 14.94
CA GLU A 5 -24.47 8.93 16.13
C GLU A 5 -23.94 7.49 16.08
N ILE A 6 -24.75 6.52 15.65
CA ILE A 6 -24.32 5.13 15.45
C ILE A 6 -23.22 5.04 14.38
N GLY A 7 -23.37 5.74 13.26
CA GLY A 7 -22.37 5.78 12.20
C GLY A 7 -21.04 6.38 12.65
N LEU A 8 -21.08 7.48 13.40
CA LEU A 8 -19.88 8.13 13.95
C LEU A 8 -19.16 7.23 14.96
N LEU A 9 -19.91 6.53 15.82
CA LEU A 9 -19.35 5.61 16.79
C LEU A 9 -18.68 4.40 16.11
N ALA A 10 -19.33 3.82 15.11
CA ALA A 10 -18.76 2.72 14.32
C ALA A 10 -17.49 3.15 13.55
N PHE A 11 -17.50 4.34 12.95
CA PHE A 11 -16.33 4.89 12.27
C PHE A 11 -15.18 5.18 13.25
N GLY A 12 -15.47 5.68 14.44
CA GLY A 12 -14.48 5.89 15.50
C GLY A 12 -13.83 4.59 15.97
N VAL A 13 -14.63 3.53 16.17
CA VAL A 13 -14.11 2.20 16.51
C VAL A 13 -13.25 1.62 15.39
N PHE A 14 -13.68 1.78 14.14
CA PHE A 14 -12.90 1.36 12.98
C PHE A 14 -11.54 2.07 12.91
N LEU A 15 -11.51 3.39 13.11
CA LEU A 15 -10.27 4.17 13.19
C LEU A 15 -9.34 3.69 14.30
N LEU A 16 -9.87 3.42 15.49
CA LEU A 16 -9.08 2.88 16.61
C LEU A 16 -8.47 1.51 16.27
N LEU A 17 -9.22 0.63 15.61
CA LEU A 17 -8.71 -0.66 15.16
C LEU A 17 -7.57 -0.51 14.15
N LEU A 18 -7.68 0.44 13.21
CA LEU A 18 -6.60 0.73 12.26
C LEU A 18 -5.34 1.21 12.97
N ILE A 19 -5.48 2.14 13.93
CA ILE A 19 -4.32 2.64 14.71
C ILE A 19 -3.64 1.50 15.47
N VAL A 20 -4.42 0.60 16.10
CA VAL A 20 -3.86 -0.57 16.80
C VAL A 20 -3.11 -1.49 15.83
N LEU A 21 -3.64 -1.68 14.62
CA LEU A 21 -3.00 -2.49 13.59
C LEU A 21 -1.67 -1.86 13.12
N ASP A 22 -1.64 -0.56 12.87
CA ASP A 22 -0.45 0.18 12.45
C ASP A 22 0.64 0.16 13.53
N VAL A 23 0.25 0.40 14.80
CA VAL A 23 1.17 0.32 15.93
C VAL A 23 1.68 -1.11 16.11
N GLY A 24 0.82 -2.12 15.98
CA GLY A 24 1.20 -3.53 16.03
C GLY A 24 2.22 -3.89 14.94
N MET A 25 2.03 -3.37 13.73
CA MET A 25 3.00 -3.51 12.64
C MET A 25 4.34 -2.86 13.01
N ILE A 26 4.36 -1.62 13.46
CA ILE A 26 5.60 -0.91 13.84
C ILE A 26 6.33 -1.64 14.98
N VAL A 27 5.61 -2.12 16.00
CA VAL A 27 6.19 -2.88 17.11
C VAL A 27 6.75 -4.21 16.63
N SER A 28 6.05 -4.92 15.74
CA SER A 28 6.55 -6.17 15.14
C SER A 28 7.85 -5.97 14.35
N LEU A 29 7.97 -4.81 13.71
CA LEU A 29 9.18 -4.38 13.04
C LEU A 29 10.28 -4.15 14.10
N VAL A 30 10.16 -3.18 15.00
CA VAL A 30 11.21 -2.89 16.02
C VAL A 30 11.63 -4.15 16.83
N ARG A 31 10.67 -5.05 17.02
CA ARG A 31 10.68 -6.44 17.51
C ARG A 31 11.87 -7.36 17.22
N GLN A 32 12.21 -7.47 15.93
CA GLN A 32 12.83 -8.67 15.35
C GLN A 32 14.21 -8.34 14.74
N GLY A 33 15.18 -9.25 14.88
CA GLY A 33 16.52 -9.13 14.28
C GLY A 33 16.93 -10.43 13.57
N ASP A 34 17.71 -10.47 12.48
CA ASP A 34 18.16 -9.41 11.56
C ASP A 34 17.97 -9.84 10.08
N GLU A 35 18.01 -11.14 9.74
CA GLU A 35 17.95 -11.61 8.35
C GLU A 35 16.55 -12.08 7.92
N ARG A 36 15.93 -12.94 8.74
CA ARG A 36 14.60 -13.52 8.44
C ARG A 36 13.52 -12.44 8.34
N ARG A 37 13.71 -11.37 9.10
CA ARG A 37 12.84 -10.20 9.13
C ARG A 37 13.00 -9.30 7.91
N GLN A 38 14.22 -9.06 7.43
CA GLN A 38 14.42 -8.31 6.18
C GLN A 38 13.73 -9.02 5.02
N MET A 39 13.82 -10.36 4.96
CA MET A 39 13.06 -11.13 3.98
C MET A 39 11.54 -10.98 4.12
N ILE A 40 10.98 -10.99 5.33
CA ILE A 40 9.54 -10.78 5.54
C ILE A 40 9.15 -9.37 5.08
N VAL A 41 9.89 -8.34 5.47
CA VAL A 41 9.62 -6.94 5.08
C VAL A 41 9.69 -6.79 3.56
N TRP A 42 10.70 -7.35 2.91
CA TRP A 42 10.86 -7.25 1.46
C TRP A 42 9.74 -7.98 0.71
N LYS A 43 9.32 -9.16 1.20
CA LYS A 43 8.17 -9.89 0.64
C LYS A 43 6.88 -9.09 0.82
N THR A 44 6.61 -8.60 2.03
CA THR A 44 5.42 -7.79 2.33
C THR A 44 5.39 -6.53 1.47
N SER A 45 6.48 -5.78 1.39
CA SER A 45 6.59 -4.57 0.56
C SER A 45 6.33 -4.85 -0.93
N THR A 46 6.79 -6.00 -1.43
CA THR A 46 6.53 -6.42 -2.81
C THR A 46 5.04 -6.72 -3.03
N TYR A 47 4.40 -7.44 -2.10
CA TYR A 47 2.96 -7.71 -2.18
C TYR A 47 2.12 -6.45 -2.03
N THR A 48 2.48 -5.51 -1.15
CA THR A 48 1.75 -4.23 -1.02
C THR A 48 1.91 -3.38 -2.28
N LEU A 49 3.09 -3.38 -2.90
CA LEU A 49 3.30 -2.70 -4.18
C LEU A 49 2.49 -3.33 -5.31
N LEU A 50 2.40 -4.66 -5.35
CA LEU A 50 1.57 -5.38 -6.30
C LEU A 50 0.09 -5.08 -6.08
N GLY A 51 -0.38 -5.04 -4.84
CA GLY A 51 -1.74 -4.65 -4.49
C GLY A 51 -2.05 -3.21 -4.91
N ALA A 52 -1.17 -2.26 -4.61
CA ALA A 52 -1.34 -0.85 -4.97
C ALA A 52 -1.34 -0.63 -6.50
N SER A 53 -0.40 -1.26 -7.21
CA SER A 53 -0.36 -1.18 -8.69
C SER A 53 -1.55 -1.88 -9.34
N GLY A 54 -2.00 -3.02 -8.80
CA GLY A 54 -3.22 -3.70 -9.22
C GLY A 54 -4.48 -2.85 -9.02
N ALA A 55 -4.60 -2.15 -7.89
CA ALA A 55 -5.70 -1.21 -7.64
C ALA A 55 -5.73 -0.09 -8.68
N LEU A 56 -4.57 0.51 -9.01
CA LEU A 56 -4.48 1.52 -10.06
C LEU A 56 -4.87 0.96 -11.45
N VAL A 57 -4.55 -0.31 -11.76
CA VAL A 57 -5.01 -0.96 -13.01
C VAL A 57 -6.52 -1.12 -13.01
N LEU A 58 -7.12 -1.55 -11.91
CA LEU A 58 -8.58 -1.66 -11.78
C LEU A 58 -9.26 -0.29 -11.92
N ASP A 59 -8.68 0.76 -11.34
CA ASP A 59 -9.17 2.14 -11.49
C ASP A 59 -9.14 2.58 -12.96
N ILE A 60 -8.09 2.25 -13.73
CA ILE A 60 -8.04 2.55 -15.17
C ILE A 60 -9.18 1.86 -15.91
N ILE A 61 -9.42 0.57 -15.63
CA ILE A 61 -10.47 -0.21 -16.27
C ILE A 61 -11.85 0.36 -15.92
N GLU A 62 -12.11 0.62 -14.64
CA GLU A 62 -13.38 1.17 -14.17
C GLU A 62 -13.68 2.54 -14.81
N ASN A 63 -12.69 3.43 -14.83
CA ASN A 63 -12.87 4.76 -15.42
C ASN A 63 -13.02 4.72 -16.95
N LEU A 64 -12.36 3.78 -17.64
CA LEU A 64 -12.55 3.57 -19.07
C LEU A 64 -13.99 3.12 -19.38
N VAL A 65 -14.53 2.20 -18.57
CA VAL A 65 -15.92 1.74 -18.71
C VAL A 65 -16.92 2.84 -18.37
N ARG A 66 -16.65 3.64 -17.33
CA ARG A 66 -17.57 4.69 -16.85
C ARG A 66 -17.44 6.03 -17.58
N SER A 67 -16.42 6.24 -18.40
CA SER A 67 -16.12 7.51 -19.10
C SER A 67 -16.16 8.74 -18.18
N GLN A 68 -15.67 8.58 -16.94
CA GLN A 68 -15.65 9.65 -15.94
C GLN A 68 -14.36 10.48 -16.08
N PRO A 69 -14.41 11.81 -15.92
CA PRO A 69 -13.22 12.64 -15.85
C PRO A 69 -12.45 12.30 -14.57
N MET A 70 -11.24 11.75 -14.72
CA MET A 70 -10.37 11.42 -13.60
C MET A 70 -9.66 12.67 -13.08
N ALA A 71 -9.84 12.99 -11.80
CA ALA A 71 -9.13 14.09 -11.12
C ALA A 71 -7.62 13.81 -10.96
N VAL A 72 -7.25 12.54 -10.88
CA VAL A 72 -5.86 12.06 -10.78
C VAL A 72 -5.70 10.96 -11.83
N ASN A 73 -4.72 11.09 -12.73
CA ASN A 73 -4.52 10.12 -13.82
C ASN A 73 -3.81 8.86 -13.28
N PRO A 74 -4.52 7.71 -13.12
CA PRO A 74 -3.95 6.52 -12.50
C PRO A 74 -2.86 5.88 -13.37
N PHE A 75 -2.87 6.14 -14.69
CA PHE A 75 -1.81 5.68 -15.61
C PHE A 75 -0.47 6.35 -15.29
N ILE A 76 -0.49 7.65 -15.00
CA ILE A 76 0.72 8.39 -14.60
C ILE A 76 1.22 7.88 -13.24
N HIS A 77 0.30 7.62 -12.31
CA HIS A 77 0.65 7.04 -11.00
C HIS A 77 1.26 5.64 -11.13
N LEU A 78 0.69 4.79 -11.98
CA LEU A 78 1.17 3.43 -12.24
C LEU A 78 2.55 3.46 -12.91
N ALA A 79 2.74 4.30 -13.92
CA ALA A 79 4.02 4.47 -14.59
C ALA A 79 5.09 5.00 -13.62
N SER A 80 4.76 6.03 -12.82
CA SER A 80 5.68 6.58 -11.82
C SER A 80 6.08 5.55 -10.76
N THR A 81 5.14 4.78 -10.22
CA THR A 81 5.45 3.73 -9.23
C THR A 81 6.30 2.62 -9.85
N ALA A 82 6.02 2.21 -11.08
CA ALA A 82 6.82 1.21 -11.80
C ALA A 82 8.26 1.71 -12.08
N THR A 83 8.42 2.96 -12.53
CA THR A 83 9.75 3.55 -12.76
C THR A 83 10.55 3.65 -11.47
N ILE A 84 9.95 4.14 -10.38
CA ILE A 84 10.62 4.23 -9.07
C ILE A 84 11.04 2.84 -8.60
N TYR A 85 10.14 1.85 -8.66
CA TYR A 85 10.46 0.48 -8.28
C TYR A 85 11.61 -0.10 -9.12
N PHE A 86 11.59 0.12 -10.43
CA PHE A 86 12.64 -0.34 -11.33
C PHE A 86 14.01 0.28 -11.02
N VAL A 87 14.06 1.60 -10.79
CA VAL A 87 15.30 2.29 -10.41
C VAL A 87 15.85 1.77 -9.08
N VAL A 88 14.98 1.66 -8.06
CA VAL A 88 15.34 1.11 -6.75
C VAL A 88 15.85 -0.32 -6.91
N LEU A 89 15.16 -1.16 -7.68
CA LEU A 89 15.57 -2.54 -7.94
C LEU A 89 16.96 -2.61 -8.58
N MET A 90 17.28 -1.76 -9.57
CA MET A 90 18.61 -1.72 -10.17
C MET A 90 19.70 -1.33 -9.16
N ILE A 91 19.44 -0.37 -8.27
CA ILE A 91 20.37 0.05 -7.23
C ILE A 91 20.64 -1.11 -6.26
N TYR A 92 19.59 -1.77 -5.77
CA TYR A 92 19.74 -2.91 -4.86
C TYR A 92 20.39 -4.11 -5.55
N ARG A 93 20.06 -4.39 -6.81
CA ARG A 93 20.72 -5.43 -7.60
C ARG A 93 22.22 -5.17 -7.76
N LYS A 94 22.64 -3.92 -7.95
CA LYS A 94 24.07 -3.57 -8.03
C LYS A 94 24.79 -3.70 -6.68
N LYS A 95 24.08 -3.51 -5.56
CA LYS A 95 24.66 -3.51 -4.21
C LYS A 95 24.68 -4.89 -3.54
N TYR A 96 23.73 -5.76 -3.89
CA TYR A 96 23.50 -7.05 -3.23
C TYR A 96 23.34 -8.23 -4.20
N GLY A 97 23.39 -7.99 -5.51
CA GLY A 97 23.42 -9.06 -6.49
C GLY A 97 24.86 -9.54 -6.68
N ASP A 98 25.10 -10.82 -6.41
CA ASP A 98 26.27 -11.55 -6.90
C ASP A 98 26.42 -11.43 -8.43
#